data_AF-A0A7J6VQ50-F1
#
_entry.id   AF-A0A7J6VQ50-F1
#
_cell.length_a   1.000
_cell.length_b   1.000
_cell.length_c   1.000
_cell.angle_alpha   90.00
_cell.angle_beta   90.00
_cell.angle_gamma   90.00
#
_symmetry.space_group_name_H-M   'P 1'
#
loop_
_entity.id
_entity.type
_entity.pdbx_description
1 polymer ?
#
loop_
_entity_poly.entity_id
_entity_poly.type
_entity_poly.pdbx_seq_one_letter_code
_entity_poly.pdbx_strand_id
1 'polypeptide(L)'
;MIAAASDVIWNNREACGRMYTVRCTGGTNQVVPQPCKRRNVTVKIVDYCPEGCEGTIHLSLEAFAMITDPDAGKINIEYLHFTPSLK
;
A
#
# COMPACT_ATOMS: atom_id res chain seq x y z
N MET A 1 -1.19 8.60 -6.19
CA MET A 1 -0.99 7.28 -6.84
C MET A 1 -2.18 6.37 -6.50
N ILE A 2 -2.22 5.14 -7.00
CA ILE A 2 -3.37 4.24 -6.83
C ILE A 2 -2.96 2.91 -6.18
N ALA A 3 -3.94 2.19 -5.65
CA ALA A 3 -3.78 0.86 -5.09
C ALA A 3 -5.08 0.05 -5.17
N ALA A 4 -4.95 -1.28 -5.07
CA ALA A 4 -6.05 -2.20 -4.84
C ALA A 4 -6.11 -2.58 -3.35
N ALA A 5 -7.32 -2.73 -2.81
CA ALA A 5 -7.54 -3.13 -1.42
C ALA A 5 -7.86 -4.62 -1.31
N SER A 6 -7.25 -5.31 -0.34
CA SER A 6 -7.68 -6.65 0.09
C SER A 6 -8.97 -6.58 0.91
N ASP A 7 -9.52 -7.75 1.26
CA ASP A 7 -10.71 -7.87 2.12
C ASP A 7 -10.61 -7.15 3.47
N VAL A 8 -9.39 -7.01 4.00
CA VAL A 8 -9.13 -6.26 5.25
C VAL A 8 -9.62 -4.81 5.15
N ILE A 9 -9.54 -4.21 3.95
CA ILE A 9 -9.89 -2.81 3.72
C ILE A 9 -11.14 -2.68 2.86
N TRP A 10 -11.34 -3.54 1.86
CA TRP A 10 -12.29 -3.36 0.76
C TRP A 10 -13.73 -3.04 1.21
N ASN A 11 -14.18 -3.71 2.27
CA ASN A 11 -15.48 -3.52 2.92
C ASN A 11 -16.65 -3.37 1.92
N ASN A 12 -16.85 -4.39 1.08
CA ASN A 12 -17.90 -4.42 0.06
C ASN A 12 -17.97 -3.12 -0.78
N ARG A 13 -16.82 -2.70 -1.34
CA ARG A 13 -16.62 -1.49 -2.18
C ARG A 13 -16.60 -0.15 -1.42
N GLU A 14 -16.88 -0.11 -0.12
CA GLU A 14 -16.86 1.16 0.65
C GLU A 14 -15.45 1.78 0.72
N ALA A 15 -14.40 0.99 0.51
CA ALA A 15 -13.04 1.52 0.43
C ALA A 15 -12.74 2.31 -0.84
N CYS A 16 -13.51 2.11 -1.92
CA CYS A 16 -13.23 2.74 -3.20
C CYS A 16 -13.27 4.27 -3.05
N GLY A 17 -12.18 4.92 -3.47
CA GLY A 17 -12.00 6.35 -3.36
C GLY A 17 -11.37 6.85 -2.07
N ARG A 18 -11.26 6.02 -1.02
CA ARG A 18 -10.52 6.37 0.21
C ARG A 18 -9.03 6.56 -0.09
N MET A 19 -8.41 7.48 0.65
CA MET A 19 -6.99 7.80 0.54
C MET A 19 -6.24 7.15 1.71
N TYR A 20 -5.09 6.53 1.45
CA TYR A 20 -4.23 5.98 2.49
C TYR A 20 -2.81 6.51 2.35
N THR A 21 -2.22 6.96 3.45
CA THR A 21 -0.78 7.21 3.54
C THR A 21 -0.11 5.92 4.00
N VAL A 22 0.83 5.42 3.21
CA VAL A 22 1.53 4.14 3.41
C VAL A 22 3.02 4.39 3.61
N ARG A 23 3.61 3.65 4.56
CA ARG A 23 5.03 3.69 4.91
C ARG A 23 5.59 2.26 4.96
N CYS A 24 6.77 2.06 4.37
CA CYS A 24 7.52 0.80 4.51
C CYS A 24 8.17 0.72 5.90
N THR A 25 8.03 -0.42 6.57
CA THR A 25 8.64 -0.69 7.89
C THR A 25 9.67 -1.82 7.87
N GLY A 26 9.69 -2.66 6.83
CA GLY A 26 10.74 -3.66 6.63
C GLY A 26 10.43 -4.58 5.45
N GLY A 27 11.40 -5.42 5.09
CA GLY A 27 11.19 -6.49 4.11
C GLY A 27 10.46 -7.69 4.71
N THR A 28 9.91 -8.55 3.85
CA THR A 28 9.38 -9.87 4.24
C THR A 28 10.32 -11.03 3.87
N ASN A 29 11.38 -10.73 3.13
CA ASN A 29 12.38 -11.69 2.67
C ASN A 29 13.79 -11.08 2.78
N GLN A 30 14.80 -11.90 2.49
CA GLN A 30 16.22 -11.53 2.60
C GLN A 30 16.85 -11.12 1.25
N VAL A 31 16.07 -11.07 0.16
CA VAL A 31 16.57 -10.71 -1.18
C VAL A 31 17.10 -9.28 -1.16
N VAL A 32 16.36 -8.37 -0.48
CA VAL A 32 16.77 -6.98 -0.28
C VAL A 32 16.85 -6.71 1.24
N PRO A 33 18.04 -6.66 1.85
CA PRO A 33 18.19 -6.56 3.31
C PRO A 33 17.60 -5.30 3.95
N GLN A 34 17.57 -4.19 3.20
CA GLN A 34 17.04 -2.90 3.67
C GLN A 34 16.18 -2.26 2.57
N PRO A 35 14.96 -2.77 2.34
CA PRO A 35 14.20 -2.40 1.16
C PRO A 35 13.54 -1.01 1.29
N CYS A 36 13.29 -0.55 2.52
CA CYS A 36 12.54 0.68 2.75
C CYS A 36 13.32 1.95 2.44
N LYS A 37 12.65 2.86 1.73
CA LYS A 37 13.09 4.26 1.54
C LYS A 37 12.51 5.12 2.68
N ARG A 38 13.21 6.19 3.06
CA ARG A 38 12.75 7.15 4.08
C ARG A 38 11.67 8.12 3.54
N ARG A 39 10.61 7.58 2.94
CA ARG A 39 9.50 8.32 2.32
C ARG A 39 8.18 7.58 2.54
N ASN A 40 7.08 8.32 2.51
CA ASN A 40 5.73 7.78 2.52
C ASN A 40 5.06 8.04 1.16
N VAL A 41 4.01 7.29 0.87
CA VAL A 41 3.19 7.49 -0.33
C VAL A 41 1.71 7.60 0.03
N THR A 42 1.00 8.55 -0.57
CA THR A 42 -0.47 8.61 -0.50
C THR A 42 -1.09 7.99 -1.76
N VAL A 43 -1.93 6.98 -1.55
CA VAL A 43 -2.64 6.25 -2.61
C VAL A 43 -4.15 6.35 -2.46
N LYS A 44 -4.87 6.36 -3.59
CA LYS A 44 -6.32 6.19 -3.65
C LYS A 44 -6.65 4.73 -3.94
N ILE A 45 -7.58 4.15 -3.19
CA ILE A 45 -8.10 2.81 -3.53
C ILE A 45 -9.00 2.94 -4.75
N VAL A 46 -8.68 2.22 -5.82
CA VAL A 46 -9.46 2.23 -7.08
C VAL A 46 -9.85 0.85 -7.56
N ASP A 47 -9.34 -0.19 -6.92
CA ASP A 47 -9.57 -1.58 -7.31
C ASP A 47 -9.67 -2.50 -6.09
N TYR A 48 -10.23 -3.68 -6.31
CA TYR A 48 -10.33 -4.75 -5.33
C TYR A 48 -9.32 -5.83 -5.67
N CYS A 49 -8.57 -6.29 -4.69
CA CYS A 49 -7.75 -7.47 -4.85
C CYS A 49 -8.26 -8.61 -3.94
N PRO A 50 -8.93 -9.62 -4.51
CA PRO A 50 -9.48 -10.74 -3.75
C PRO A 50 -8.38 -11.66 -3.20
N GLU A 51 -8.80 -12.75 -2.55
CA GLU A 51 -7.93 -13.86 -2.16
C GLU A 51 -6.96 -14.23 -3.31
N GLY A 52 -5.66 -14.15 -3.02
CA GLY A 52 -4.57 -14.30 -4.00
C GLY A 52 -3.67 -13.07 -4.10
N CYS A 53 -4.17 -11.88 -3.73
CA CYS A 53 -3.28 -10.76 -3.42
C CYS A 53 -2.64 -10.95 -2.06
N GLU A 54 -1.35 -11.21 -2.02
CA GLU A 54 -0.68 -11.56 -0.77
C GLU A 54 -0.43 -10.38 0.20
N GLY A 55 -1.15 -9.26 0.10
CA GLY A 55 -0.93 -8.06 0.92
C GLY A 55 -2.19 -7.28 1.25
N THR A 56 -2.13 -6.48 2.33
CA THR A 56 -3.25 -5.67 2.81
C THR A 56 -3.66 -4.58 1.81
N ILE A 57 -2.66 -3.92 1.18
CA ILE A 57 -2.80 -2.90 0.13
C ILE A 57 -1.84 -3.28 -0.99
N HIS A 58 -2.35 -3.52 -2.20
CA HIS A 58 -1.54 -3.77 -3.38
C HIS A 58 -1.29 -2.44 -4.10
N LEU A 59 -0.11 -1.88 -3.85
CA LEU A 59 0.33 -0.60 -4.43
C LEU A 59 0.59 -0.76 -5.93
N SER A 60 0.30 0.27 -6.73
CA SER A 60 0.83 0.33 -8.10
C SER A 60 2.37 0.31 -8.06
N LEU A 61 3.01 -0.13 -9.15
CA LEU A 61 4.47 -0.21 -9.22
C LEU A 61 5.12 1.14 -8.90
N GLU A 62 4.55 2.24 -9.38
CA GLU A 62 5.03 3.60 -9.12
C GLU A 62 4.93 3.95 -7.63
N ALA A 63 3.82 3.60 -6.97
CA ALA A 63 3.64 3.82 -5.54
C ALA A 63 4.57 2.95 -4.68
N PHE A 64 4.76 1.69 -5.07
CA PHE A 64 5.66 0.77 -4.41
C PHE A 64 7.11 1.28 -4.50
N ALA A 65 7.56 1.64 -5.70
CA ALA A 65 8.90 2.17 -5.95
C ALA A 65 9.20 3.49 -5.20
N MET A 66 8.18 4.25 -4.80
CA MET A 66 8.38 5.47 -4.00
C MET A 66 8.83 5.20 -2.56
N ILE A 67 8.40 4.09 -1.96
CA ILE A 67 8.64 3.77 -0.55
C ILE A 67 9.56 2.57 -0.33
N THR A 68 9.86 1.79 -1.37
CA THR A 68 10.72 0.63 -1.28
C THR A 68 11.50 0.36 -2.57
N ASP A 69 12.51 -0.49 -2.50
CA ASP A 69 13.08 -1.20 -3.64
C ASP A 69 12.02 -2.17 -4.23
N PRO A 70 11.68 -2.06 -5.54
CA PRO A 70 10.76 -2.98 -6.20
C PRO A 70 11.17 -4.45 -6.14
N ASP A 71 12.47 -4.75 -6.11
CA ASP A 71 12.98 -6.13 -6.10
C ASP A 71 12.66 -6.86 -4.78
N ALA A 72 12.27 -6.12 -3.74
CA ALA A 72 11.78 -6.70 -2.50
C ALA A 72 10.47 -7.50 -2.69
N GLY A 73 9.65 -7.13 -3.69
CA GLY A 73 8.36 -7.74 -4.03
C GLY A 73 7.25 -7.56 -2.99
N LYS A 74 7.55 -7.79 -1.71
CA LYS A 74 6.61 -7.73 -0.58
C LYS A 74 7.29 -7.15 0.67
N ILE A 75 6.63 -6.19 1.30
CA ILE A 75 7.14 -5.45 2.45
C ILE A 75 6.10 -5.41 3.58
N ASN A 76 6.58 -5.21 4.80
CA ASN A 76 5.74 -4.81 5.92
C ASN A 76 5.45 -3.31 5.80
N ILE A 77 4.21 -2.92 6.08
CA ILE A 77 3.75 -1.53 5.98
C ILE A 77 3.01 -1.08 7.23
N GLU A 78 3.10 0.21 7.50
CA GLU A 78 2.11 0.95 8.28
C GLU A 78 1.25 1.77 7.32
N TYR A 79 -0.04 1.90 7.61
CA TYR A 79 -0.96 2.71 6.81
C TYR A 79 -1.99 3.42 7.67
N LEU A 80 -2.38 4.62 7.24
CA LEU A 80 -3.39 5.45 7.89
C LEU A 80 -4.40 5.92 6.85
N HIS A 81 -5.70 5.80 7.17
CA HIS A 81 -6.76 6.38 6.36
C HIS A 81 -6.68 7.91 6.46
N PHE A 82 -6.38 8.56 5.34
CA PHE A 82 -6.40 10.01 5.23
C PHE A 82 -7.81 10.48 4.89
N THR A 83 -8.44 11.18 5.83
CA THR A 83 -9.62 11.99 5.55
C THR A 83 -9.14 13.44 5.36
N PRO A 84 -9.19 14.00 4.15
CA PRO A 84 -8.96 15.43 4.00
C PRO A 84 -10.04 16.13 4.81
N SER A 85 -9.66 16.89 5.84
CA SER A 85 -10.59 17.74 6.57
C SER A 85 -11.25 18.67 5.56
N LEU A 86 -12.56 18.48 5.32
CA LEU A 86 -13.36 19.42 4.55
C LEU A 86 -13.28 20.76 5.28
N LYS A 87 -12.68 21.76 4.63
CA LYS A 87 -12.88 23.17 5.00
C LYS A 87 -14.17 23.66 4.40
#